data_AF-A0A238WQC8-F1
#
_entry.id   AF-A0A238WQC8-F1
#
_cell.length_a   1.000
_cell.length_b   1.000
_cell.length_c   1.000
_cell.angle_alpha   90.00
_cell.angle_beta   90.00
_cell.angle_gamma   90.00
#
_symmetry.space_group_name_H-M   'P 1'
#
loop_
_entity.id
_entity.type
_entity.pdbx_description
1 polymer ?
#
loop_
_entity_poly.entity_id
_entity_poly.type
_entity_poly.pdbx_seq_one_letter_code
_entity_poly.pdbx_strand_id
1 'polypeptide(L)'
;MNIDFKLDFLYYQEEGILDGVDPKMQELYPHINKFGEFINMTSISDLLQLLCISYKKEYCQEHYWFDQFMIEGAYKIRTIYPDDLDEEIDLYLPEEKMVRDDLQYLAFKMFNDINRNASFVKEIVINFKESQNYLAIAQSIEDGLEGVSFTREDILDETIFIVLNSPIANIMISTDSFKMVINENKWIKYFG
;
A
#
# COMPACT_ATOMS: atom_id res chain seq x y z
N MET A 1 -9.64 -6.05 12.98
CA MET A 1 -8.85 -7.11 12.30
C MET A 1 -7.98 -7.91 13.29
N ASN A 2 -7.78 -9.22 13.07
CA ASN A 2 -6.81 -10.05 13.79
C ASN A 2 -5.91 -10.75 12.76
N ILE A 3 -4.59 -10.55 12.84
CA ILE A 3 -3.61 -11.15 11.92
C ILE A 3 -2.71 -12.11 12.68
N ASP A 4 -2.30 -13.21 12.04
CA ASP A 4 -1.43 -14.24 12.61
C ASP A 4 -0.04 -14.28 11.93
N PHE A 5 0.35 -13.16 11.32
CA PHE A 5 1.63 -12.93 10.67
C PHE A 5 2.28 -11.62 11.13
N LYS A 6 3.60 -11.57 11.01
CA LYS A 6 4.41 -10.39 11.33
C LYS A 6 4.58 -9.51 10.09
N LEU A 7 4.73 -8.20 10.29
CA LEU A 7 4.89 -7.22 9.22
C LEU A 7 6.35 -6.76 9.01
N ASP A 8 7.30 -7.30 9.78
CA ASP A 8 8.71 -6.90 9.76
C ASP A 8 9.34 -6.97 8.36
N PHE A 9 8.84 -7.84 7.48
CA PHE A 9 9.31 -7.95 6.10
C PHE A 9 9.07 -6.66 5.31
N LEU A 10 8.01 -5.90 5.60
CA LEU A 10 7.71 -4.64 4.90
C LEU A 10 8.83 -3.60 5.01
N TYR A 11 9.70 -3.72 6.01
CA TYR A 11 10.78 -2.77 6.29
C TYR A 11 12.17 -3.40 6.15
N TYR A 12 12.23 -4.69 5.78
CA TYR A 12 13.48 -5.44 5.76
C TYR A 12 14.13 -5.46 4.38
N GLN A 13 15.34 -4.94 4.30
CA GLN A 13 16.16 -5.00 3.10
C GLN A 13 16.92 -6.33 3.09
N GLU A 14 16.63 -7.19 2.11
CA GLU A 14 17.31 -8.48 1.94
C GLU A 14 18.83 -8.27 1.74
N GLU A 15 19.63 -9.06 2.44
CA GLU A 15 21.07 -9.03 2.31
C GLU A 15 21.53 -9.93 1.15
N GLY A 16 22.32 -9.36 0.23
CA GLY A 16 22.97 -10.13 -0.82
C GLY A 16 24.05 -11.05 -0.24
N ILE A 17 23.78 -12.35 -0.18
CA ILE A 17 24.73 -13.38 0.26
C ILE A 17 25.20 -14.18 -0.96
N LEU A 18 26.51 -14.16 -1.23
CA LEU A 18 27.10 -14.97 -2.31
C LEU A 18 26.80 -16.47 -2.10
N ASP A 19 26.16 -17.08 -3.09
CA ASP A 19 25.73 -18.49 -3.11
C ASP A 19 24.86 -18.92 -1.90
N GLY A 20 24.26 -17.96 -1.19
CA GLY A 20 23.44 -18.19 0.00
C GLY A 20 22.04 -17.59 -0.12
N VAL A 21 21.25 -17.79 0.94
CA VAL A 21 19.95 -17.16 1.11
C VAL A 21 20.00 -16.41 2.43
N ASP A 22 19.48 -15.20 2.47
CA ASP A 22 19.37 -14.40 3.68
C ASP A 22 18.57 -15.18 4.76
N PRO A 23 19.20 -15.56 5.90
CA PRO A 23 18.54 -16.32 6.96
C PRO A 23 17.31 -15.60 7.53
N LYS A 24 17.31 -14.27 7.56
CA LYS A 24 16.18 -13.48 8.06
C LYS A 24 15.06 -13.47 7.03
N MET A 25 15.35 -13.40 5.73
CA MET A 25 14.32 -13.61 4.72
C MET A 25 13.69 -15.00 4.81
N GLN A 26 14.48 -16.05 5.08
CA GLN A 26 13.93 -17.39 5.30
C GLN A 26 12.96 -17.44 6.49
N GLU A 27 13.25 -16.73 7.59
CA GLU A 27 12.33 -16.59 8.72
C GLU A 27 11.06 -15.81 8.35
N LEU A 28 11.19 -14.77 7.53
CA LEU A 28 10.10 -13.87 7.17
C LEU A 28 9.20 -14.44 6.06
N TYR A 29 9.69 -15.34 5.23
CA TYR A 29 8.97 -15.88 4.07
C TYR A 29 7.57 -16.45 4.39
N PRO A 30 7.38 -17.25 5.47
CA PRO A 30 6.04 -17.71 5.86
C PRO A 30 5.07 -16.57 6.19
N HIS A 31 5.56 -15.43 6.69
CA HIS A 31 4.74 -14.27 6.98
C HIS A 31 4.34 -13.52 5.70
N ILE A 32 5.22 -13.46 4.71
CA ILE A 32 4.93 -12.90 3.38
C ILE A 32 3.80 -13.69 2.71
N ASN A 33 3.87 -15.03 2.73
CA ASN A 33 2.82 -15.86 2.14
C ASN A 33 1.45 -15.63 2.79
N LYS A 34 1.41 -15.62 4.13
CA LYS A 34 0.16 -15.34 4.88
C LYS A 34 -0.38 -13.93 4.63
N PHE A 35 0.51 -12.95 4.46
CA PHE A 35 0.13 -11.59 4.09
C PHE A 35 -0.52 -11.54 2.71
N GLY A 36 0.05 -12.24 1.72
CA GLY A 36 -0.56 -12.38 0.39
C GLY A 36 -1.93 -13.06 0.42
N GLU A 37 -2.06 -14.17 1.16
CA GLU A 37 -3.34 -14.84 1.38
C GLU A 37 -4.38 -13.90 2.00
N PHE A 38 -3.97 -13.13 3.02
CA PHE A 38 -4.83 -12.15 3.67
C PHE A 38 -5.31 -11.06 2.72
N ILE A 39 -4.39 -10.41 1.98
CA ILE A 39 -4.74 -9.35 1.02
C ILE A 39 -5.80 -9.82 0.01
N ASN A 40 -5.63 -11.04 -0.49
CA ASN A 40 -6.44 -11.58 -1.57
C ASN A 40 -7.82 -12.05 -1.11
N MET A 41 -8.00 -12.36 0.18
CA MET A 41 -9.26 -12.93 0.70
C MET A 41 -10.05 -11.97 1.60
N THR A 42 -9.41 -10.90 2.08
CA THR A 42 -10.00 -10.01 3.09
C THR A 42 -10.95 -8.96 2.50
N SER A 43 -11.74 -8.31 3.36
CA SER A 43 -12.62 -7.22 2.96
C SER A 43 -11.83 -5.95 2.60
N ILE A 44 -12.39 -5.04 1.78
CA ILE A 44 -11.76 -3.74 1.50
C ILE A 44 -11.46 -2.98 2.80
N SER A 45 -12.39 -2.99 3.76
CA SER A 45 -12.21 -2.37 5.08
C SER A 45 -10.97 -2.91 5.82
N ASP A 46 -10.81 -4.23 5.91
CA ASP A 46 -9.66 -4.84 6.56
C ASP A 46 -8.34 -4.62 5.78
N LEU A 47 -8.40 -4.62 4.45
CA LEU A 47 -7.27 -4.29 3.58
C LEU A 47 -6.75 -2.88 3.86
N LEU A 48 -7.64 -1.89 3.90
CA LEU A 48 -7.31 -0.50 4.16
C LEU A 48 -6.84 -0.29 5.61
N GLN A 49 -7.43 -1.01 6.58
CA GLN A 49 -6.94 -1.03 7.95
C GLN A 49 -5.49 -1.52 8.01
N LEU A 50 -5.17 -2.63 7.33
CA LEU A 50 -3.81 -3.17 7.28
C LEU A 50 -2.83 -2.23 6.60
N LEU A 51 -3.25 -1.57 5.51
CA LEU A 51 -2.45 -0.57 4.82
C LEU A 51 -2.08 0.59 5.77
N CYS A 52 -3.05 1.09 6.54
CA CYS A 52 -2.80 2.11 7.56
C CYS A 52 -1.84 1.61 8.65
N ILE A 53 -2.03 0.38 9.15
CA ILE A 53 -1.15 -0.23 10.16
C ILE A 53 0.29 -0.32 9.65
N SER A 54 0.47 -0.64 8.38
CA SER A 54 1.78 -0.77 7.77
C SER A 54 2.51 0.57 7.63
N TYR A 55 1.84 1.63 7.18
CA TYR A 55 2.53 2.91 6.95
C TYR A 55 2.55 3.85 8.17
N LYS A 56 1.74 3.61 9.22
CA LYS A 56 1.54 4.63 10.27
C LYS A 56 2.80 4.96 11.10
N LYS A 57 3.78 4.08 11.16
CA LYS A 57 5.00 4.26 11.98
C LYS A 57 6.28 4.31 11.14
N GLU A 58 6.38 3.44 10.16
CA GLU A 58 7.54 3.31 9.28
C GLU A 58 7.07 3.26 7.83
N TYR A 59 7.93 3.69 6.91
CA TYR A 59 7.62 3.68 5.48
C TYR A 59 7.83 2.26 4.93
N CYS A 60 6.85 1.65 4.28
CA CYS A 60 7.01 0.29 3.76
C CYS A 60 7.76 0.27 2.42
N GLN A 61 8.45 -0.82 2.15
CA GLN A 61 8.87 -1.17 0.79
C GLN A 61 7.66 -1.58 -0.03
N GLU A 62 7.41 -0.86 -1.11
CA GLU A 62 6.17 -0.91 -1.87
C GLU A 62 5.97 -2.22 -2.63
N HIS A 63 7.05 -2.86 -3.08
CA HIS A 63 6.97 -4.11 -3.83
C HIS A 63 6.25 -5.21 -3.04
N TYR A 64 6.44 -5.28 -1.71
CA TYR A 64 5.72 -6.23 -0.87
C TYR A 64 4.22 -6.02 -0.88
N TRP A 65 3.73 -4.80 -1.09
CA TRP A 65 2.30 -4.55 -1.29
C TRP A 65 1.91 -4.81 -2.74
N PHE A 66 2.59 -4.18 -3.69
CA PHE A 66 2.24 -4.18 -5.10
C PHE A 66 2.19 -5.61 -5.69
N ASP A 67 3.18 -6.43 -5.37
CA ASP A 67 3.32 -7.77 -5.92
C ASP A 67 2.17 -8.70 -5.49
N GLN A 68 1.60 -8.49 -4.30
CA GLN A 68 0.54 -9.36 -3.77
C GLN A 68 -0.80 -9.19 -4.50
N PHE A 69 -0.99 -8.05 -5.18
CA PHE A 69 -2.18 -7.82 -5.99
C PHE A 69 -2.05 -8.38 -7.40
N MET A 70 -0.84 -8.75 -7.87
CA MET A 70 -0.64 -9.18 -9.25
C MET A 70 -1.02 -10.64 -9.49
N ILE A 71 -1.76 -10.92 -10.57
CA ILE A 71 -1.92 -12.29 -11.06
C ILE A 71 -0.62 -12.82 -11.65
N GLU A 72 -0.46 -14.15 -11.63
CA GLU A 72 0.66 -14.80 -12.30
C GLU A 72 0.68 -14.43 -13.80
N GLY A 73 1.81 -13.92 -14.27
CA GLY A 73 1.97 -13.52 -15.67
C GLY A 73 1.35 -12.17 -16.04
N ALA A 74 0.98 -11.33 -15.07
CA ALA A 74 0.47 -9.97 -15.30
C ALA A 74 1.35 -9.15 -16.28
N TYR A 75 2.67 -9.34 -16.28
CA TYR A 75 3.60 -8.68 -17.22
C TYR A 75 3.32 -8.96 -18.71
N LYS A 76 2.60 -10.04 -19.04
CA LYS A 76 2.24 -10.41 -20.42
C LYS A 76 1.02 -9.67 -20.93
N ILE A 77 0.23 -9.08 -20.04
CA ILE A 77 -0.98 -8.33 -20.39
C ILE A 77 -0.56 -6.90 -20.72
N ARG A 78 -0.96 -6.40 -21.88
CA ARG A 78 -0.70 -5.01 -22.28
C ARG A 78 -1.57 -4.08 -21.45
N THR A 79 -0.97 -3.09 -20.82
CA THR A 79 -1.66 -2.05 -20.05
C THR A 79 -1.60 -0.73 -20.77
N ILE A 80 -2.67 0.05 -20.65
CA ILE A 80 -2.70 1.46 -21.01
C ILE A 80 -2.74 2.23 -19.70
N TYR A 81 -1.71 3.05 -19.45
CA TYR A 81 -1.67 3.87 -18.25
C TYR A 81 -2.66 5.05 -18.40
N PRO A 82 -3.38 5.42 -17.33
CA PRO A 82 -4.10 6.68 -17.25
C PRO A 82 -3.18 7.88 -17.52
N ASP A 83 -3.73 8.95 -18.09
CA ASP A 83 -2.97 10.17 -18.45
C ASP A 83 -2.31 10.87 -17.25
N ASP A 84 -2.79 10.62 -16.03
CA ASP A 84 -2.28 11.21 -14.79
C ASP A 84 -1.24 10.34 -14.06
N LEU A 85 -0.80 9.24 -14.69
CA LEU A 85 0.29 8.37 -14.24
C LEU A 85 1.46 8.41 -15.22
N ASP A 86 2.67 8.33 -14.69
CA ASP A 86 3.92 8.27 -15.45
C ASP A 86 4.34 6.80 -15.64
N GLU A 87 4.23 6.29 -16.87
CA GLU A 87 4.60 4.91 -17.25
C GLU A 87 6.04 4.54 -16.89
N GLU A 88 6.96 5.51 -16.81
CA GLU A 88 8.37 5.23 -16.54
C GLU A 88 8.66 4.93 -15.07
N ILE A 89 7.83 5.43 -14.16
CA ILE A 89 8.13 5.41 -12.72
C ILE A 89 6.97 4.91 -11.85
N ASP A 90 5.72 5.16 -12.24
CA ASP A 90 4.56 4.77 -11.45
C ASP A 90 4.25 3.28 -11.61
N LEU A 91 3.72 2.66 -10.56
CA LEU A 91 3.27 1.28 -10.61
C LEU A 91 1.75 1.26 -10.74
N TYR A 92 1.23 0.65 -11.81
CA TYR A 92 -0.20 0.60 -12.09
C TYR A 92 -0.70 -0.82 -12.36
N LEU A 93 -1.78 -1.21 -11.68
CA LEU A 93 -2.51 -2.46 -11.89
C LEU A 93 -3.98 -2.17 -12.22
N PRO A 94 -4.38 -2.33 -13.50
CA PRO A 94 -5.79 -2.38 -13.86
C PRO A 94 -6.42 -3.72 -13.46
N GLU A 95 -7.76 -3.78 -13.45
CA GLU A 95 -8.56 -4.96 -13.09
C GLU A 95 -8.05 -6.28 -13.69
N GLU A 96 -7.73 -6.30 -14.99
CA GLU A 96 -7.30 -7.52 -15.68
C GLU A 96 -5.95 -8.09 -15.22
N LYS A 97 -5.19 -7.34 -14.42
CA LYS A 97 -3.91 -7.77 -13.84
C LYS A 97 -4.00 -8.09 -12.35
N MET A 98 -5.15 -7.86 -11.71
CA MET A 98 -5.29 -8.00 -10.27
C MET A 98 -5.89 -9.34 -9.86
N VAL A 99 -5.38 -9.89 -8.75
CA VAL A 99 -5.96 -11.09 -8.11
C VAL A 99 -7.34 -10.77 -7.53
N ARG A 100 -7.54 -9.52 -7.08
CA ARG A 100 -8.80 -9.04 -6.52
C ARG A 100 -9.74 -8.57 -7.61
N ASP A 101 -10.98 -9.06 -7.57
CA ASP A 101 -12.03 -8.80 -8.54
C ASP A 101 -12.99 -7.66 -8.13
N ASP A 102 -12.82 -7.12 -6.94
CA ASP A 102 -13.61 -6.02 -6.38
C ASP A 102 -12.88 -4.65 -6.42
N LEU A 103 -11.69 -4.61 -7.00
CA LEU A 103 -10.94 -3.40 -7.29
C LEU A 103 -10.99 -3.11 -8.79
N GLN A 104 -11.23 -1.84 -9.15
CA GLN A 104 -11.16 -1.39 -10.53
C GLN A 104 -9.71 -1.15 -10.95
N TYR A 105 -8.93 -0.49 -10.09
CA TYR A 105 -7.49 -0.36 -10.27
C TYR A 105 -6.77 -0.05 -8.96
N LEU A 106 -5.45 -0.28 -8.97
CA LEU A 106 -4.49 0.10 -7.94
C LEU A 106 -3.35 0.87 -8.59
N ALA A 107 -2.94 1.99 -8.01
CA ALA A 107 -1.79 2.76 -8.48
C ALA A 107 -0.91 3.22 -7.31
N PHE A 108 0.40 3.10 -7.49
CA PHE A 108 1.41 3.66 -6.61
C PHE A 108 2.12 4.75 -7.40
N LYS A 109 1.81 6.00 -7.08
CA LYS A 109 2.49 7.15 -7.68
C LYS A 109 3.85 7.28 -7.02
N MET A 110 4.90 7.20 -7.82
CA MET A 110 6.28 7.22 -7.36
C MET A 110 6.89 8.60 -7.53
N PHE A 111 7.90 8.89 -6.74
CA PHE A 111 8.76 10.04 -6.88
C PHE A 111 10.21 9.59 -6.96
N ASN A 112 10.92 10.04 -8.00
CA ASN A 112 12.34 9.81 -8.15
C ASN A 112 13.14 10.96 -7.53
N ASP A 113 13.79 10.69 -6.41
CA ASP A 113 14.81 11.57 -5.85
C ASP A 113 16.16 11.27 -6.51
N ILE A 114 16.44 11.97 -7.62
CA ILE A 114 17.69 11.84 -8.37
C ILE A 114 18.90 12.14 -7.48
N ASN A 115 18.81 13.12 -6.57
CA ASN A 115 19.93 13.49 -5.70
C ASN A 115 20.29 12.35 -4.75
N ARG A 116 19.29 11.57 -4.36
CA ARG A 116 19.46 10.40 -3.49
C ARG A 116 19.56 9.10 -4.29
N ASN A 117 19.45 9.12 -5.62
CA ASN A 117 19.35 7.93 -6.47
C ASN A 117 18.39 6.89 -5.88
N ALA A 118 17.16 7.31 -5.65
CA ALA A 118 16.13 6.51 -5.01
C ALA A 118 14.74 6.88 -5.50
N SER A 119 13.84 5.91 -5.48
CA SER A 119 12.42 6.06 -5.78
C SER A 119 11.61 5.76 -4.53
N PHE A 120 10.51 6.47 -4.33
CA PHE A 120 9.60 6.15 -3.23
C PHE A 120 8.15 6.48 -3.60
N VAL A 121 7.21 5.81 -2.93
CA VAL A 121 5.78 6.02 -3.04
C VAL A 121 5.40 7.36 -2.46
N LYS A 122 4.86 8.20 -3.31
CA LYS A 122 4.25 9.47 -2.92
C LYS A 122 2.78 9.31 -2.61
N GLU A 123 2.07 8.50 -3.40
CA GLU A 123 0.64 8.27 -3.23
C GLU A 123 0.28 6.81 -3.52
N ILE A 124 -0.65 6.27 -2.75
CA ILE A 124 -1.31 4.99 -3.05
C ILE A 124 -2.76 5.30 -3.36
N VAL A 125 -3.25 4.88 -4.52
CA VAL A 125 -4.63 5.10 -4.99
C VAL A 125 -5.27 3.75 -5.26
N ILE A 126 -6.45 3.52 -4.68
CA ILE A 126 -7.27 2.33 -4.90
C ILE A 126 -8.65 2.80 -5.34
N ASN A 127 -9.10 2.34 -6.51
CA ASN A 127 -10.47 2.52 -6.93
C ASN A 127 -11.24 1.22 -6.78
N PHE A 128 -12.41 1.32 -6.16
CA PHE A 128 -13.29 0.19 -5.95
C PHE A 128 -14.14 -0.05 -7.18
N LYS A 129 -14.44 -1.31 -7.46
CA LYS A 129 -15.32 -1.67 -8.57
C LYS A 129 -16.78 -1.34 -8.27
N GLU A 130 -17.17 -1.53 -7.02
CA GLU A 130 -18.51 -1.23 -6.49
C GLU A 130 -18.40 -0.22 -5.35
N SER A 131 -19.39 0.65 -5.21
CA SER A 131 -19.43 1.64 -4.13
C SER A 131 -19.44 0.95 -2.76
N GLN A 132 -18.54 1.39 -1.89
CA GLN A 132 -18.33 0.86 -0.56
C GLN A 132 -19.08 1.66 0.50
N ASN A 133 -19.29 1.03 1.66
CA ASN A 133 -19.77 1.74 2.84
C ASN A 133 -18.64 2.61 3.43
N TYR A 134 -18.62 3.89 3.04
CA TYR A 134 -17.56 4.82 3.45
C TYR A 134 -17.43 4.95 4.98
N LEU A 135 -18.52 4.82 5.75
CA LEU A 135 -18.47 4.87 7.22
C LEU A 135 -17.73 3.67 7.82
N ALA A 136 -17.92 2.48 7.24
CA ALA A 136 -17.19 1.29 7.66
C ALA A 136 -15.70 1.41 7.31
N ILE A 137 -15.38 1.95 6.13
CA ILE A 137 -13.99 2.25 5.74
C ILE A 137 -13.36 3.28 6.69
N ALA A 138 -14.07 4.36 7.00
CA ALA A 138 -13.61 5.40 7.93
C ALA A 138 -13.25 4.79 9.29
N GLN A 139 -14.12 3.94 9.85
CA GLN A 139 -13.85 3.24 11.11
C GLN A 139 -12.61 2.34 11.01
N SER A 140 -12.47 1.58 9.92
CA SER A 140 -11.29 0.73 9.70
C SER A 140 -10.00 1.51 9.61
N ILE A 141 -10.02 2.72 9.04
CA ILE A 141 -8.87 3.62 9.00
C ILE A 141 -8.55 4.13 10.40
N GLU A 142 -9.54 4.57 11.18
CA GLU A 142 -9.34 5.02 12.57
C GLU A 142 -8.70 3.91 13.42
N ASP A 143 -9.23 2.68 13.32
CA ASP A 143 -8.67 1.52 13.99
C ASP A 143 -7.24 1.22 13.50
N GLY A 144 -6.99 1.39 12.19
CA GLY A 144 -5.67 1.22 11.60
C GLY A 144 -4.66 2.25 12.11
N LEU A 145 -5.10 3.49 12.35
CA LEU A 145 -4.32 4.61 12.88
C LEU A 145 -4.18 4.60 14.40
N GLU A 146 -4.74 3.61 15.12
CA GLU A 146 -4.66 3.54 16.58
C GLU A 146 -3.22 3.76 17.10
N GLY A 147 -3.08 4.65 18.09
CA GLY A 147 -1.80 5.02 18.67
C GLY A 147 -1.04 6.13 17.92
N VAL A 148 -1.60 6.69 16.86
CA VAL A 148 -1.09 7.87 16.16
C VAL A 148 -2.15 8.98 16.21
N SER A 149 -1.71 10.23 16.35
CA SER A 149 -2.61 11.38 16.38
C SER A 149 -3.02 11.79 14.96
N PHE A 150 -4.31 12.03 14.74
CA PHE A 150 -4.84 12.52 13.48
C PHE A 150 -6.03 13.45 13.70
N THR A 151 -6.35 14.25 12.70
CA THR A 151 -7.63 14.97 12.61
C THR A 151 -8.47 14.33 11.50
N ARG A 152 -9.79 14.36 11.68
CA ARG A 152 -10.77 13.89 10.69
C ARG A 152 -11.63 15.06 10.26
N GLU A 153 -11.80 15.20 8.95
CA GLU A 153 -12.66 16.20 8.32
C GLU A 153 -13.59 15.48 7.34
N ASP A 154 -14.90 15.60 7.55
CA ASP A 154 -15.90 15.09 6.61
C ASP A 154 -16.37 16.25 5.72
N ILE A 155 -16.17 16.13 4.40
CA ILE A 155 -16.48 17.16 3.40
C ILE A 155 -17.33 16.53 2.29
N LEU A 156 -18.62 16.87 2.24
CA LEU A 156 -19.58 16.34 1.27
C LEU A 156 -19.58 14.80 1.23
N ASP A 157 -18.97 14.23 0.19
CA ASP A 157 -18.91 12.80 -0.13
C ASP A 157 -17.52 12.19 0.12
N GLU A 158 -16.64 12.92 0.82
CA GLU A 158 -15.29 12.51 1.16
C GLU A 158 -15.00 12.65 2.67
N THR A 159 -14.21 11.73 3.21
CA THR A 159 -13.60 11.86 4.54
C THR A 159 -12.09 11.98 4.38
N ILE A 160 -11.51 12.97 5.04
CA ILE A 160 -10.07 13.25 5.03
C ILE A 160 -9.51 13.07 6.44
N PHE A 161 -8.48 12.24 6.56
CA PHE A 161 -7.69 12.07 7.77
C PHE A 161 -6.34 12.75 7.57
N ILE A 162 -6.00 13.74 8.39
CA ILE A 162 -4.67 14.36 8.40
C ILE A 162 -3.88 13.75 9.56
N VAL A 163 -2.81 13.03 9.26
CA VAL A 163 -2.09 12.22 10.25
C VAL A 163 -0.82 12.95 10.69
N LEU A 164 -0.65 13.12 12.00
CA LEU A 164 0.45 13.89 12.57
C LEU A 164 1.64 13.00 12.90
N ASN A 165 2.84 13.47 12.58
CA ASN A 165 4.12 12.81 12.89
C ASN A 165 4.26 11.38 12.34
N SER A 166 3.53 11.03 11.29
CA SER A 166 3.51 9.72 10.66
C SER A 166 4.12 9.75 9.25
N PRO A 167 4.62 8.61 8.73
CA PRO A 167 4.87 8.43 7.29
C PRO A 167 3.61 8.59 6.44
N ILE A 168 2.42 8.46 7.01
CA ILE A 168 1.17 8.86 6.37
C ILE A 168 1.01 10.37 6.56
N ALA A 169 0.85 11.13 5.49
CA ALA A 169 0.53 12.56 5.56
C ALA A 169 -0.99 12.78 5.69
N ASN A 170 -1.74 12.17 4.77
CA ASN A 170 -3.20 12.16 4.83
C ASN A 170 -3.78 10.93 4.13
N ILE A 171 -5.04 10.65 4.45
CA ILE A 171 -5.85 9.63 3.80
C ILE A 171 -7.15 10.29 3.38
N MET A 172 -7.53 10.14 2.12
CA MET A 172 -8.81 10.58 1.58
C MET A 172 -9.60 9.34 1.18
N ILE A 173 -10.86 9.28 1.59
CA ILE A 173 -11.78 8.21 1.20
C ILE A 173 -13.08 8.79 0.67
N SER A 174 -13.65 8.09 -0.28
CA SER A 174 -15.02 8.27 -0.76
C SER A 174 -15.72 6.91 -0.81
N THR A 175 -16.93 6.85 -1.35
CA THR A 175 -17.60 5.57 -1.63
C THR A 175 -16.87 4.74 -2.67
N ASP A 176 -16.11 5.36 -3.58
CA ASP A 176 -15.57 4.69 -4.77
C ASP A 176 -14.05 4.61 -4.79
N SER A 177 -13.38 5.29 -3.86
CA SER A 177 -11.91 5.32 -3.84
C SER A 177 -11.33 5.51 -2.45
N PHE A 178 -10.07 5.10 -2.35
CA PHE A 178 -9.15 5.38 -1.27
C PHE A 178 -7.88 5.97 -1.84
N LYS A 179 -7.37 7.02 -1.19
CA LYS A 179 -6.07 7.61 -1.51
C LYS A 179 -5.28 7.85 -0.22
N MET A 180 -4.07 7.31 -0.13
CA MET A 180 -3.11 7.62 0.92
C MET A 180 -1.98 8.46 0.35
N VAL A 181 -1.74 9.63 0.93
CA VAL A 181 -0.59 10.48 0.60
C VAL A 181 0.50 10.24 1.64
N ILE A 182 1.72 9.98 1.17
CA ILE A 182 2.88 9.71 2.01
C ILE A 182 3.60 11.00 2.37
N ASN A 183 4.09 11.08 3.60
CA ASN A 183 4.91 12.16 4.12
C ASN A 183 6.38 11.95 3.73
N GLU A 184 6.82 12.67 2.71
CA GLU A 184 8.18 12.60 2.17
C GLU A 184 9.27 12.88 3.24
N ASN A 185 8.96 13.67 4.27
CA ASN A 185 9.91 13.99 5.34
C ASN A 185 10.17 12.83 6.30
N LYS A 186 9.32 11.79 6.26
CA LYS A 186 9.41 10.58 7.07
C LYS A 186 9.91 9.38 6.28
N TRP A 187 10.21 9.59 5.00
CA TRP A 187 10.75 8.56 4.15
C TRP A 187 12.12 8.08 4.63
N ILE A 188 12.32 6.77 4.60
CA ILE A 188 13.58 6.11 4.90
C ILE A 188 14.10 5.51 3.61
N LYS A 189 15.34 5.85 3.26
CA LYS A 189 15.99 5.29 2.09
C LYS A 189 16.35 3.83 2.34
N TYR A 190 15.73 2.94 1.57
CA TYR A 190 16.19 1.56 1.40
C TYR A 190 17.23 1.52 0.28
N PHE A 191 18.32 0.80 0.50
CA PHE A 191 19.30 0.50 -0.55
C PHE A 191 18.96 -0.87 -1.15
N GLY A 192 19.53 -1.19 -2.29
CA GLY A 192 19.39 -2.48 -2.97
C GLY A 192 20.48 -2.55 -4.02
#